data_AF-A0A7C2UQY9-F1
#
_entry.id   AF-A0A7C2UQY9-F1
#
_cell.length_a   1.000
_cell.length_b   1.000
_cell.length_c   1.000
_cell.angle_alpha   90.00
_cell.angle_beta   90.00
_cell.angle_gamma   90.00
#
_symmetry.space_group_name_H-M   'P 1'
#
loop_
_entity.id
_entity.type
_entity.pdbx_description
1 polymer ?
#
loop_
_entity_poly.entity_id
_entity_poly.type
_entity_poly.pdbx_seq_one_letter_code
_entity_poly.pdbx_strand_id
1 'polypeptide(L)'
;MDGGKMMGGIFIHSLNFTDPFSLKEALSLVKSEGIPLSMHLNEGIEEAERLRKLVGDDVRGIAAVHCIEETEKCRELGLKIISCPISNLYLYGKTIESLSFVDAFGSDWPLVTGTMKKVLSKASEIYGISAELLRKATVGGYEVFGMRHEGDFAFYDEPLSSVASGKSEPKLVLIGWEEMVIEGKVEGEGKGEIEKKLKETIEDALAIYGM
;
A
#
# COMPACT_ATOMS: atom_id res chain seq x y z
N MET A 1 -9.02 27.38 1.40
CA MET A 1 -8.40 26.54 0.36
C MET A 1 -6.91 26.52 0.69
N ASP A 2 -6.49 25.61 1.55
CA ASP A 2 -5.06 25.40 1.78
C ASP A 2 -4.61 24.40 0.71
N GLY A 3 -3.79 24.88 -0.24
CA GLY A 3 -3.18 24.04 -1.27
C GLY A 3 -2.60 22.79 -0.63
N GLY A 4 -2.96 21.63 -1.17
CA GLY A 4 -2.68 20.31 -0.61
C GLY A 4 -1.24 20.20 -0.14
N LYS A 5 -1.03 20.32 1.16
CA LYS A 5 0.29 20.24 1.78
C LYS A 5 0.76 18.80 1.61
N MET A 6 1.72 18.57 0.71
CA MET A 6 2.38 17.27 0.60
C MET A 6 2.92 16.87 1.97
N MET A 7 2.42 15.77 2.51
CA MET A 7 2.86 15.25 3.79
C MET A 7 3.98 14.25 3.56
N GLY A 8 5.17 14.54 4.08
CA GLY A 8 6.26 13.57 4.13
C GLY A 8 6.01 12.51 5.21
N GLY A 9 6.65 11.36 5.06
CA GLY A 9 6.66 10.28 6.05
C GLY A 9 8.05 9.67 6.18
N ILE A 10 8.25 8.85 7.21
CA ILE A 10 9.46 8.07 7.40
C ILE A 10 9.19 6.65 6.89
N PHE A 11 10.03 6.16 5.99
CA PHE A 11 9.87 4.83 5.39
C PHE A 11 11.17 4.06 5.59
N ILE A 12 11.15 3.13 6.54
CA ILE A 12 12.30 2.32 6.91
C ILE A 12 12.29 1.06 6.06
N HIS A 13 13.41 0.74 5.42
CA HIS A 13 13.46 -0.42 4.53
C HIS A 13 13.19 -1.73 5.28
N SER A 14 14.00 -2.08 6.29
CA SER A 14 13.74 -3.20 7.21
C SER A 14 14.66 -3.12 8.43
N LEU A 15 14.45 -3.98 9.44
CA LEU A 15 15.32 -4.01 10.64
C LEU A 15 16.77 -4.39 10.34
N ASN A 16 17.05 -5.05 9.21
CA ASN A 16 18.40 -5.47 8.85
C ASN A 16 19.25 -4.33 8.27
N PHE A 17 18.62 -3.30 7.73
CA PHE A 17 19.28 -2.17 7.08
C PHE A 17 19.17 -0.87 7.87
N THR A 18 18.73 -0.94 9.13
CA THR A 18 18.50 0.26 9.94
C THR A 18 19.09 0.07 11.32
N ASP A 19 19.90 1.04 11.72
CA ASP A 19 20.49 1.02 13.04
C ASP A 19 19.42 1.29 14.12
N PRO A 20 19.57 0.70 15.32
CA PRO A 20 18.58 0.86 16.39
C PRO A 20 18.36 2.30 16.85
N PHE A 21 19.35 3.19 16.66
CA PHE A 21 19.23 4.58 17.08
C PHE A 21 18.30 5.33 16.12
N SER A 22 18.52 5.23 14.81
CA SER A 22 17.65 5.80 13.78
C SER A 22 16.21 5.29 13.91
N LEU A 23 16.02 4.00 14.22
CA LEU A 23 14.68 3.43 14.42
C LEU A 23 13.96 4.06 15.63
N LYS A 24 14.67 4.30 16.73
CA LYS A 24 14.10 4.98 17.91
C LYS A 24 13.81 6.45 17.64
N GLU A 25 14.69 7.15 16.92
CA GLU A 25 14.46 8.54 16.52
C GLU A 25 13.24 8.66 15.62
N ALA A 26 13.11 7.79 14.62
CA ALA A 26 11.95 7.73 13.75
C ALA A 26 10.64 7.55 14.55
N LEU A 27 10.63 6.61 15.49
CA LEU A 27 9.48 6.40 16.38
C LEU A 27 9.18 7.61 17.28
N SER A 28 10.22 8.29 17.76
CA SER A 28 10.04 9.51 18.56
C SER A 28 9.40 10.62 17.73
N LEU A 29 9.85 10.81 16.49
CA LEU A 29 9.31 11.82 15.57
C LEU A 29 7.85 11.55 15.21
N VAL A 30 7.49 10.28 14.97
CA VAL A 30 6.09 9.89 14.72
C VAL A 30 5.20 10.28 15.89
N LYS A 31 5.67 10.07 17.12
CA LYS A 31 4.91 10.39 18.33
C LYS A 31 4.81 11.90 18.59
N SER A 32 5.83 12.69 18.26
CA SER A 32 5.83 14.14 18.49
C SER A 32 5.14 14.93 17.38
N GLU A 33 5.40 14.56 16.12
CA GLU A 33 4.97 15.33 14.94
C GLU A 33 3.74 14.74 14.25
N GLY A 34 3.33 13.52 14.61
CA GLY A 34 2.20 12.84 13.95
C GLY A 34 2.49 12.45 12.50
N ILE A 35 3.77 12.36 12.10
CA ILE A 35 4.15 11.95 10.76
C ILE A 35 3.98 10.43 10.57
N PRO A 36 3.60 9.96 9.37
CA PRO A 36 3.56 8.53 9.07
C PRO A 36 4.92 7.84 9.23
N LEU A 37 4.90 6.61 9.74
CA LEU A 37 6.03 5.69 9.70
C LEU A 37 5.60 4.33 9.17
N SER A 38 6.29 3.84 8.16
CA SER A 38 6.11 2.49 7.62
C SER A 38 7.42 1.75 7.51
N MET A 39 7.37 0.43 7.57
CA MET A 39 8.51 -0.42 7.27
C MET A 39 8.13 -1.80 6.76
N HIS A 40 8.99 -2.43 5.95
CA HIS A 40 8.86 -3.88 5.74
C HIS A 40 9.20 -4.58 7.05
N LEU A 41 8.33 -5.49 7.44
CA LEU A 41 8.46 -6.24 8.68
C LEU A 41 7.83 -7.61 8.51
N ASN A 42 8.51 -8.62 9.02
CA ASN A 42 8.03 -9.99 8.98
C ASN A 42 7.77 -10.48 7.53
N GLU A 43 8.63 -10.06 6.61
CA GLU A 43 8.57 -10.43 5.19
C GLU A 43 9.51 -11.61 4.92
N GLY A 44 8.99 -12.83 5.09
CA GLY A 44 9.74 -14.07 4.90
C GLY A 44 10.72 -14.44 6.03
N ILE A 45 10.83 -13.60 7.06
CA ILE A 45 11.59 -13.85 8.29
C ILE A 45 10.82 -13.30 9.51
N GLU A 46 11.06 -13.84 10.71
CA GLU A 46 10.41 -13.39 11.95
C GLU A 46 11.16 -12.18 12.57
N GLU A 47 10.51 -11.02 12.70
CA GLU A 47 11.15 -9.77 13.10
C GLU A 47 10.40 -8.97 14.18
N ALA A 48 9.12 -9.26 14.43
CA ALA A 48 8.23 -8.49 15.29
C ALA A 48 8.75 -8.40 16.74
N GLU A 49 9.19 -9.53 17.29
CA GLU A 49 9.77 -9.59 18.64
C GLU A 49 11.12 -8.86 18.71
N ARG A 50 11.91 -8.88 17.62
CA ARG A 50 13.16 -8.14 17.54
C ARG A 50 12.90 -6.63 17.51
N LEU A 51 11.92 -6.17 16.73
CA LEU A 51 11.48 -4.77 16.73
C LEU A 51 11.15 -4.32 18.15
N ARG A 52 10.29 -5.06 18.86
CA ARG A 52 9.91 -4.78 20.26
C ARG A 52 11.15 -4.64 21.16
N LYS A 53 12.11 -5.55 21.07
CA LYS A 53 13.34 -5.49 21.88
C LYS A 53 14.19 -4.26 21.57
N LEU A 54 14.20 -3.80 20.32
CA LEU A 54 14.99 -2.64 19.91
C LEU A 54 14.36 -1.33 20.39
N VAL A 55 13.04 -1.19 20.30
CA VAL A 55 12.37 0.11 20.47
C VAL A 55 11.46 0.22 21.70
N GLY A 56 11.24 -0.90 22.40
CA GLY A 56 10.30 -1.01 23.52
C GLY A 56 8.91 -1.50 23.08
N ASP A 57 7.98 -1.53 24.05
CA ASP A 57 6.65 -2.14 23.86
C ASP A 57 5.68 -1.30 23.03
N ASP A 58 5.94 0.00 22.86
CA ASP A 58 5.01 0.91 22.18
C ASP A 58 5.39 1.16 20.72
N VAL A 59 4.97 0.21 19.86
CA VAL A 59 5.19 0.20 18.40
C VAL A 59 3.97 0.60 17.58
N ARG A 60 2.87 1.02 18.22
CA ARG A 60 1.55 1.28 17.60
C ARG A 60 1.53 2.40 16.54
N GLY A 61 2.63 3.15 16.40
CA GLY A 61 2.82 4.16 15.36
C GLY A 61 3.37 3.62 14.03
N ILE A 62 3.71 2.34 13.95
CA ILE A 62 4.31 1.74 12.75
C ILE A 62 3.23 1.06 11.89
N ALA A 63 3.21 1.44 10.61
CA ALA A 63 2.56 0.68 9.54
C ALA A 63 3.51 -0.39 9.01
N ALA A 64 3.30 -1.63 9.42
CA ALA A 64 4.10 -2.77 9.06
C ALA A 64 3.63 -3.35 7.71
N VAL A 65 4.52 -3.37 6.73
CA VAL A 65 4.26 -3.87 5.38
C VAL A 65 4.59 -5.37 5.35
N HIS A 66 3.74 -6.14 4.68
CA HIS A 66 3.75 -7.61 4.57
C HIS A 66 3.20 -8.35 5.79
N CYS A 67 3.97 -8.42 6.88
CA CYS A 67 3.67 -9.23 8.08
C CYS A 67 3.15 -10.64 7.78
N ILE A 68 3.79 -11.35 6.84
CA ILE A 68 3.40 -12.71 6.46
C ILE A 68 3.94 -13.78 7.41
N GLU A 69 5.02 -13.48 8.13
CA GLU A 69 5.48 -14.29 9.26
C GLU A 69 4.86 -13.76 10.56
N GLU A 70 4.45 -14.66 11.47
CA GLU A 70 3.88 -14.30 12.78
C GLU A 70 2.84 -13.17 12.73
N THR A 71 1.88 -13.23 11.80
CA THR A 71 0.89 -12.17 11.62
C THR A 71 0.13 -11.85 12.92
N GLU A 72 -0.20 -12.87 13.72
CA GLU A 72 -0.82 -12.67 15.04
C GLU A 72 0.07 -11.84 15.96
N LYS A 73 1.37 -12.10 15.99
CA LYS A 73 2.33 -11.37 16.82
C LYS A 73 2.40 -9.90 16.41
N CYS A 74 2.44 -9.61 15.11
CA CYS A 74 2.39 -8.24 14.61
C CYS A 74 1.12 -7.52 15.11
N ARG A 75 -0.02 -8.21 15.08
CA ARG A 75 -1.30 -7.68 15.58
C ARG A 75 -1.31 -7.49 17.09
N GLU A 76 -0.78 -8.44 17.86
CA GLU A 76 -0.67 -8.37 19.33
C GLU A 76 0.16 -7.16 19.78
N LEU A 77 1.21 -6.82 19.04
CA LEU A 77 2.01 -5.62 19.28
C LEU A 77 1.29 -4.31 18.91
N GLY A 78 0.09 -4.40 18.34
CA GLY A 78 -0.72 -3.27 17.94
C GLY A 78 -0.21 -2.57 16.67
N LEU A 79 0.57 -3.27 15.84
CA LEU A 79 0.97 -2.74 14.53
C LEU A 79 -0.24 -2.62 13.60
N LYS A 80 -0.21 -1.60 12.74
CA LYS A 80 -1.11 -1.53 11.59
C LYS A 80 -0.48 -2.30 10.44
N ILE A 81 -1.22 -3.20 9.80
CA ILE A 81 -0.66 -4.13 8.82
C ILE A 81 -1.13 -3.76 7.41
N ILE A 82 -0.16 -3.51 6.52
CA ILE A 82 -0.37 -3.31 5.09
C ILE A 82 -0.05 -4.62 4.37
N SER A 83 -1.07 -5.26 3.79
CA SER A 83 -0.90 -6.53 3.08
C SER A 83 -0.59 -6.30 1.60
N CYS A 84 0.45 -6.98 1.09
CA CYS A 84 0.86 -6.97 -0.31
C CYS A 84 0.66 -8.37 -0.92
N PRO A 85 -0.58 -8.86 -1.11
CA PRO A 85 -0.84 -10.27 -1.37
C PRO A 85 -0.20 -10.79 -2.66
N ILE A 86 -0.01 -9.93 -3.68
CA ILE A 86 0.61 -10.35 -4.94
C ILE A 86 2.11 -10.58 -4.79
N SER A 87 2.88 -9.64 -4.22
CA SER A 87 4.32 -9.85 -4.00
C SER A 87 4.57 -10.94 -2.98
N ASN A 88 3.77 -11.01 -1.91
CA ASN A 88 3.82 -12.09 -0.92
C ASN A 88 3.75 -13.48 -1.57
N LEU A 89 2.71 -13.71 -2.38
CA LEU A 89 2.53 -14.98 -3.08
C LEU A 89 3.62 -15.23 -4.12
N TYR A 90 4.06 -14.18 -4.82
CA TYR A 90 5.09 -14.30 -5.86
C TYR A 90 6.46 -14.67 -5.29
N LEU A 91 6.88 -14.03 -4.19
CA LEU A 91 8.21 -14.20 -3.60
C LEU A 91 8.26 -15.35 -2.59
N TYR A 92 7.20 -15.55 -1.81
CA TYR A 92 7.20 -16.45 -0.65
C TYR A 92 6.19 -17.58 -0.75
N GLY A 93 5.31 -17.59 -1.76
CA GLY A 93 4.30 -18.63 -1.95
C GLY A 93 3.19 -18.63 -0.89
N LYS A 94 3.12 -17.63 -0.02
CA LYS A 94 2.12 -17.48 1.04
C LYS A 94 1.77 -16.02 1.28
N THR A 95 0.65 -15.76 1.95
CA THR A 95 0.20 -14.43 2.36
C THR A 95 -0.66 -14.55 3.62
N ILE A 96 -1.02 -13.42 4.23
CA ILE A 96 -1.97 -13.38 5.35
C ILE A 96 -3.28 -14.06 4.94
N GLU A 97 -3.76 -15.00 5.75
CA GLU A 97 -4.95 -15.81 5.41
C GLU A 97 -6.27 -15.16 5.88
N SER A 98 -6.23 -14.34 6.93
CA SER A 98 -7.42 -13.69 7.48
C SER A 98 -7.42 -12.18 7.28
N LEU A 99 -8.49 -11.67 6.69
CA LEU A 99 -8.73 -10.24 6.49
C LEU A 99 -8.74 -9.46 7.81
N SER A 100 -9.06 -10.11 8.94
CA SER A 100 -9.06 -9.49 10.27
C SER A 100 -7.68 -8.97 10.70
N PHE A 101 -6.61 -9.49 10.10
CA PHE A 101 -5.25 -9.03 10.36
C PHE A 101 -4.75 -7.97 9.39
N VAL A 102 -5.55 -7.55 8.41
CA VAL A 102 -5.13 -6.55 7.42
C VAL A 102 -5.77 -5.21 7.77
N ASP A 103 -5.03 -4.10 7.72
CA ASP A 103 -5.62 -2.75 7.88
C ASP A 103 -5.73 -2.02 6.53
N ALA A 104 -4.76 -2.25 5.64
CA ALA A 104 -4.76 -1.71 4.29
C ALA A 104 -4.07 -2.66 3.30
N PHE A 105 -4.19 -2.36 2.01
CA PHE A 105 -3.53 -3.10 0.94
C PHE A 105 -2.49 -2.26 0.22
N GLY A 106 -1.40 -2.89 -0.21
CA GLY A 106 -0.36 -2.31 -1.04
C GLY A 106 -0.10 -3.15 -2.29
N SER A 107 0.35 -2.50 -3.37
CA SER A 107 0.81 -3.19 -4.56
C SER A 107 2.27 -3.61 -4.49
N ASP A 108 3.04 -3.03 -3.58
CA ASP A 108 4.50 -3.20 -3.52
C ASP A 108 5.18 -2.71 -4.81
N TRP A 109 5.71 -3.57 -5.68
CA TRP A 109 6.39 -3.16 -6.93
C TRP A 109 5.45 -3.16 -8.15
N PRO A 110 4.80 -2.03 -8.49
CA PRO A 110 3.74 -2.02 -9.51
C PRO A 110 4.19 -2.44 -10.91
N LEU A 111 5.48 -2.33 -11.24
CA LEU A 111 6.03 -2.83 -12.50
C LEU A 111 6.01 -4.37 -12.60
N VAL A 112 6.07 -5.07 -11.48
CA VAL A 112 6.08 -6.54 -11.40
C VAL A 112 4.71 -7.08 -10.99
N THR A 113 4.14 -6.53 -9.91
CA THR A 113 2.91 -7.01 -9.28
C THR A 113 1.65 -6.37 -9.86
N GLY A 114 1.80 -5.24 -10.56
CA GLY A 114 0.71 -4.44 -11.12
C GLY A 114 0.09 -3.46 -10.12
N THR A 115 -1.08 -2.93 -10.48
CA THR A 115 -1.72 -1.82 -9.76
C THR A 115 -2.65 -2.30 -8.64
N MET A 116 -3.17 -1.36 -7.85
CA MET A 116 -4.20 -1.64 -6.83
C MET A 116 -5.43 -2.37 -7.36
N LYS A 117 -5.75 -2.23 -8.66
CA LYS A 117 -6.79 -3.04 -9.31
C LYS A 117 -6.48 -4.53 -9.25
N LYS A 118 -5.25 -4.94 -9.59
CA LYS A 118 -4.82 -6.35 -9.50
C LYS A 118 -4.80 -6.80 -8.05
N VAL A 119 -4.34 -5.94 -7.14
CA VAL A 119 -4.33 -6.23 -5.70
C VAL A 119 -5.75 -6.50 -5.19
N LEU A 120 -6.72 -5.66 -5.57
CA LEU A 120 -8.12 -5.85 -5.20
C LEU A 120 -8.70 -7.15 -5.76
N SER A 121 -8.42 -7.48 -7.03
CA SER A 121 -8.81 -8.76 -7.61
C SER A 121 -8.25 -9.93 -6.80
N LYS A 122 -6.94 -9.92 -6.52
CA LYS A 122 -6.29 -10.99 -5.75
C LYS A 122 -6.83 -11.06 -4.32
N ALA A 123 -7.01 -9.93 -3.64
CA ALA A 123 -7.58 -9.89 -2.30
C ALA A 123 -9.02 -10.44 -2.30
N SER A 124 -9.83 -10.13 -3.31
CA SER A 124 -11.20 -10.64 -3.42
C SER A 124 -11.24 -12.17 -3.63
N GLU A 125 -10.23 -12.74 -4.29
CA GLU A 125 -10.08 -14.20 -4.45
C GLU A 125 -9.70 -14.88 -3.12
N ILE A 126 -8.82 -14.25 -2.32
CA ILE A 126 -8.33 -14.81 -1.06
C ILE A 126 -9.39 -14.70 0.04
N TYR A 127 -9.95 -13.51 0.24
CA TYR A 127 -10.80 -13.20 1.40
C TYR A 127 -12.30 -13.16 1.08
N GLY A 128 -12.67 -13.20 -0.19
CA GLY A 128 -14.05 -12.96 -0.64
C GLY A 128 -14.40 -11.47 -0.67
N ILE A 129 -15.37 -11.11 -1.52
CA ILE A 129 -15.86 -9.73 -1.63
C ILE A 129 -16.68 -9.37 -0.39
N SER A 130 -16.29 -8.31 0.31
CA SER A 130 -17.03 -7.77 1.46
C SER A 130 -16.87 -6.26 1.56
N ALA A 131 -17.79 -5.60 2.26
CA ALA A 131 -17.67 -4.18 2.56
C ALA A 131 -16.39 -3.87 3.36
N GLU A 132 -16.00 -4.79 4.24
CA GLU A 132 -14.76 -4.68 5.01
C GLU A 132 -13.51 -4.71 4.11
N LEU A 133 -13.47 -5.62 3.13
CA LEU A 133 -12.38 -5.68 2.16
C LEU A 133 -12.28 -4.39 1.36
N LEU A 134 -13.41 -3.85 0.87
CA LEU A 134 -13.44 -2.58 0.14
C LEU A 134 -12.98 -1.42 1.01
N ARG A 135 -13.40 -1.38 2.27
CA ARG A 135 -12.95 -0.37 3.23
C ARG A 135 -11.44 -0.42 3.41
N LYS A 136 -10.85 -1.60 3.61
CA LYS A 136 -9.39 -1.78 3.75
C LYS A 136 -8.63 -1.45 2.45
N ALA A 137 -9.23 -1.70 1.28
CA ALA A 137 -8.69 -1.36 -0.03
C ALA A 137 -8.82 0.13 -0.41
N THR A 138 -9.55 0.92 0.38
CA THR A 138 -9.80 2.35 0.15
C THR A 138 -9.41 3.16 1.38
N VAL A 139 -10.37 3.42 2.27
CA VAL A 139 -10.24 4.22 3.50
C VAL A 139 -9.14 3.69 4.43
N GLY A 140 -8.90 2.38 4.43
CA GLY A 140 -7.87 1.75 5.27
C GLY A 140 -6.49 2.37 5.09
N GLY A 141 -6.08 2.68 3.85
CA GLY A 141 -4.79 3.34 3.60
C GLY A 141 -4.70 4.72 4.27
N TYR A 142 -5.78 5.51 4.17
CA TYR A 142 -5.87 6.81 4.83
C TYR A 142 -5.81 6.68 6.35
N GLU A 143 -6.53 5.73 6.93
CA GLU A 143 -6.54 5.50 8.38
C GLU A 143 -5.19 5.00 8.92
N VAL A 144 -4.50 4.18 8.14
CA VAL A 144 -3.16 3.70 8.49
C VAL A 144 -2.21 4.88 8.63
N PHE A 145 -2.26 5.84 7.71
CA PHE A 145 -1.36 6.98 7.66
C PHE A 145 -1.93 8.28 8.27
N GLY A 146 -3.11 8.25 8.89
CA GLY A 146 -3.73 9.45 9.49
C GLY A 146 -4.07 10.53 8.46
N MET A 147 -4.33 10.13 7.22
CA MET A 147 -4.63 11.05 6.12
C MET A 147 -6.13 11.29 5.98
N ARG A 148 -6.45 12.45 5.41
CA ARG A 148 -7.79 12.84 4.98
C ARG A 148 -8.06 12.29 3.58
N HIS A 149 -9.30 11.88 3.32
CA HIS A 149 -9.74 11.35 2.03
C HIS A 149 -10.87 12.18 1.40
N GLU A 150 -11.19 13.34 1.98
CA GLU A 150 -12.23 14.23 1.46
C GLU A 150 -11.81 14.82 0.11
N GLY A 151 -12.65 14.63 -0.91
CA GLY A 151 -12.37 15.07 -2.26
C GLY A 151 -11.72 14.00 -3.15
N ASP A 152 -11.38 12.85 -2.59
CA ASP A 152 -10.81 11.73 -3.32
C ASP A 152 -11.93 10.74 -3.68
N PHE A 153 -12.20 10.58 -4.97
CA PHE A 153 -13.28 9.74 -5.47
C PHE A 153 -12.88 9.00 -6.73
N ALA A 154 -13.39 7.77 -6.88
CA ALA A 154 -13.30 7.01 -8.12
C ALA A 154 -14.72 6.59 -8.53
N PHE A 155 -15.13 6.98 -9.73
CA PHE A 155 -16.44 6.69 -10.29
C PHE A 155 -16.31 5.65 -11.40
N TYR A 156 -17.31 4.77 -11.48
CA TYR A 156 -17.33 3.64 -12.40
C TYR A 156 -18.70 3.56 -13.07
N ASP A 157 -18.73 3.22 -14.35
CA ASP A 157 -19.96 2.91 -15.10
C ASP A 157 -20.38 1.44 -14.95
N GLU A 158 -19.62 0.68 -14.17
CA GLU A 158 -19.74 -0.76 -14.03
C GLU A 158 -20.49 -1.16 -12.74
N PRO A 159 -21.15 -2.32 -12.70
CA PRO A 159 -21.80 -2.81 -11.50
C PRO A 159 -20.83 -2.97 -10.33
N LEU A 160 -21.32 -2.72 -9.10
CA LEU A 160 -20.53 -2.82 -7.87
C LEU A 160 -19.79 -4.16 -7.74
N SER A 161 -20.38 -5.27 -8.18
CA SER A 161 -19.73 -6.59 -8.15
C SER A 161 -18.47 -6.66 -9.04
N SER A 162 -18.47 -5.97 -10.18
CA SER A 162 -17.32 -5.89 -11.09
C SER A 162 -16.23 -4.99 -10.51
N VAL A 163 -16.62 -3.84 -9.95
CA VAL A 163 -15.70 -2.91 -9.26
C VAL A 163 -15.06 -3.57 -8.05
N ALA A 164 -15.88 -4.19 -7.19
CA ALA A 164 -15.44 -4.81 -5.95
C ALA A 164 -14.55 -6.04 -6.14
N SER A 165 -14.59 -6.66 -7.31
CA SER A 165 -13.69 -7.75 -7.70
C SER A 165 -12.46 -7.26 -8.46
N GLY A 166 -12.22 -5.95 -8.56
CA GLY A 166 -11.05 -5.40 -9.25
C GLY A 166 -11.06 -5.65 -10.77
N LYS A 167 -12.22 -5.83 -11.40
CA LYS A 167 -12.32 -6.08 -12.84
C LYS A 167 -12.53 -4.80 -13.66
N SER A 168 -13.14 -3.79 -13.06
CA SER A 168 -13.45 -2.51 -13.70
C SER A 168 -12.29 -1.51 -13.64
N GLU A 169 -12.29 -0.54 -14.54
CA GLU A 169 -11.45 0.66 -14.47
C GLU A 169 -12.33 1.87 -14.13
N PRO A 170 -11.83 2.86 -13.37
CA PRO A 170 -12.58 4.08 -13.12
C PRO A 170 -12.69 4.92 -14.39
N LYS A 171 -13.77 5.68 -14.49
CA LYS A 171 -14.07 6.61 -15.59
C LYS A 171 -13.79 8.05 -15.21
N LEU A 172 -14.05 8.38 -13.96
CA LEU A 172 -13.68 9.65 -13.36
C LEU A 172 -12.92 9.39 -12.07
N VAL A 173 -11.78 10.06 -11.89
CA VAL A 173 -11.03 10.06 -10.63
C VAL A 173 -10.82 11.50 -10.21
N LEU A 174 -11.23 11.80 -8.97
CA LEU A 174 -10.98 13.07 -8.31
C LEU A 174 -9.93 12.85 -7.22
N ILE A 175 -8.97 13.78 -7.11
CA ILE A 175 -8.02 13.84 -5.99
C ILE A 175 -8.08 15.27 -5.44
N GLY A 176 -8.45 15.43 -4.17
CA GLY A 176 -8.63 16.75 -3.56
C GLY A 176 -9.63 17.64 -4.29
N TRP A 177 -10.68 17.04 -4.87
CA TRP A 177 -11.66 17.68 -5.77
C TRP A 177 -11.16 18.06 -7.16
N GLU A 178 -9.91 17.75 -7.52
CA GLU A 178 -9.36 17.99 -8.85
C GLU A 178 -9.51 16.76 -9.75
N GLU A 179 -9.88 16.99 -11.01
CA GLU A 179 -10.09 15.93 -12.01
C GLU A 179 -8.74 15.39 -12.51
N MET A 180 -8.45 14.14 -12.18
CA MET A 180 -7.21 13.46 -12.59
C MET A 180 -7.41 12.49 -13.75
N VAL A 181 -8.61 11.90 -13.83
CA VAL A 181 -9.02 11.01 -14.91
C VAL A 181 -10.41 11.44 -15.39
N ILE A 182 -10.60 11.60 -16.70
CA ILE A 182 -11.89 11.93 -17.32
C ILE A 182 -12.14 10.95 -18.47
N GLU A 183 -13.30 10.29 -18.49
CA GLU A 183 -13.65 9.25 -19.46
C GLU A 183 -12.58 8.14 -19.58
N GLY A 184 -11.92 7.82 -18.47
CA GLY A 184 -10.84 6.82 -18.40
C GLY A 184 -9.51 7.28 -19.02
N LYS A 185 -9.32 8.59 -19.21
CA LYS A 185 -8.10 9.19 -19.77
C LYS A 185 -7.40 10.10 -18.76
N VAL A 186 -6.07 10.08 -18.75
CA VAL A 186 -5.21 10.97 -17.96
C VAL A 186 -4.62 12.01 -18.90
N GLU A 187 -4.83 13.30 -18.64
CA GLU A 187 -4.36 14.39 -19.52
C GLU A 187 -4.74 14.21 -21.01
N GLY A 188 -5.90 13.59 -21.26
CA GLY A 188 -6.40 13.29 -22.62
C GLY A 188 -5.82 12.01 -23.24
N GLU A 189 -4.87 11.35 -22.58
CA GLU A 189 -4.26 10.10 -23.03
C GLU A 189 -5.00 8.88 -22.46
N GLY A 190 -5.29 7.93 -23.34
CA GLY A 190 -5.83 6.65 -22.96
C GLY A 190 -4.74 5.68 -22.51
N LYS A 191 -5.19 4.52 -22.05
CA LYS A 191 -4.31 3.43 -21.60
C LYS A 191 -3.31 3.00 -22.69
N GLY A 192 -3.74 2.93 -23.96
CA GLY A 192 -2.88 2.49 -25.06
C GLY A 192 -1.73 3.45 -25.34
N GLU A 193 -1.99 4.76 -25.28
CA GLU A 193 -0.96 5.78 -25.42
C GLU A 193 0.06 5.72 -24.27
N ILE A 194 -0.43 5.56 -23.03
CA ILE A 194 0.41 5.43 -21.84
C ILE A 194 1.27 4.15 -21.90
N GLU A 195 0.68 3.02 -22.30
CA GLU A 195 1.40 1.74 -22.45
C GLU A 195 2.49 1.82 -23.50
N LYS A 196 2.25 2.55 -24.60
CA LYS A 196 3.27 2.80 -25.62
C LYS A 196 4.44 3.60 -25.06
N LYS A 197 4.17 4.71 -24.36
CA LYS A 197 5.21 5.53 -23.71
C LYS A 197 6.00 4.73 -22.68
N LEU A 198 5.32 3.86 -21.91
CA LEU A 198 5.97 2.98 -20.94
C LEU A 198 6.93 2.01 -21.64
N LYS A 199 6.50 1.39 -22.75
CA LYS A 199 7.35 0.47 -23.52
C LYS A 199 8.60 1.16 -24.06
N GLU A 200 8.44 2.35 -24.65
CA GLU A 200 9.56 3.17 -25.15
C GLU A 200 10.52 3.53 -24.00
N THR A 201 9.99 3.95 -22.85
CA THR A 201 10.81 4.29 -21.66
C THR A 201 11.58 3.07 -21.13
N ILE A 202 10.97 1.90 -21.13
CA ILE A 202 11.63 0.65 -20.71
C ILE A 202 12.74 0.28 -21.70
N GLU A 203 12.49 0.37 -23.01
CA GLU A 203 13.50 0.08 -24.04
C GLU A 203 14.71 1.02 -23.91
N ASP A 204 14.48 2.30 -23.68
CA ASP A 204 15.55 3.28 -23.45
C ASP A 204 16.35 2.96 -22.18
N ALA A 205 15.67 2.60 -21.09
CA ALA A 205 16.33 2.23 -19.84
C ALA A 205 17.20 0.96 -20.02
N LEU A 206 16.68 -0.08 -20.67
CA LEU A 206 17.42 -1.31 -20.95
C LEU A 206 18.68 -1.04 -21.81
N ALA A 207 18.55 -0.16 -22.80
CA ALA A 207 19.69 0.24 -23.64
C ALA A 207 20.79 0.97 -22.86
N ILE A 208 20.43 1.79 -21.85
CA ILE A 208 21.39 2.50 -20.98
C ILE A 208 22.08 1.55 -20.01
N TYR A 209 21.33 0.63 -19.39
CA TYR A 209 21.83 -0.21 -18.30
C TYR A 209 22.34 -1.59 -18.75
N GLY A 210 22.26 -1.91 -20.04
CA GLY A 210 22.85 -3.11 -20.63
C GLY A 210 22.16 -4.42 -20.20
N MET A 211 20.84 -4.36 -20.02
CA MET A 211 19.99 -5.50 -19.68
C MET A 211 19.24 -6.04 -20.90
#